data_AF-E9FCU5-F1
#
_entry.id   AF-E9FCU5-F1
#
_cell.length_a   1.000
_cell.length_b   1.000
_cell.length_c   1.000
_cell.angle_alpha   90.00
_cell.angle_beta   90.00
_cell.angle_gamma   90.00
#
_symmetry.space_group_name_H-M   'P 1'
#
loop_
_entity.id
_entity.type
_entity.pdbx_description
1 polymer ?
#
loop_
_entity_poly.entity_id
_entity_poly.type
_entity_poly.pdbx_seq_one_letter_code
_entity_poly.pdbx_strand_id
1 'polypeptide(L)'
;MSSVIFCCSEIRPYRPQYLSHEGMFTSFMSWAAFPRQSARDSTGETKTDLVHLAPSFAVQLVRQKNYGPLESKKYFIPVQGTTGDFVEVVEDDLIQANFQKLNTYKNYKCEVHDKFYEVNIYQKDPVNKHHWRATLARPARDIDLGQ
;
A
#
# COMPACT_ATOMS: atom_id res chain seq x y z
N MET A 1 -9.82 17.72 -0.21
CA MET A 1 -9.25 18.44 0.96
C MET A 1 -7.84 17.91 1.23
N SER A 2 -6.84 18.78 1.32
CA SER A 2 -5.47 18.37 1.65
C SER A 2 -5.31 18.06 3.14
N SER A 3 -4.51 17.04 3.47
CA SER A 3 -4.18 16.74 4.87
C SER A 3 -2.76 16.21 4.99
N VAL A 4 -2.08 16.61 6.06
CA VAL A 4 -0.73 16.16 6.39
C VAL A 4 -0.68 14.64 6.51
N ILE A 5 0.38 14.02 5.99
CA ILE A 5 0.57 12.57 6.03
C ILE A 5 0.97 12.17 7.46
N PHE A 6 2.02 12.79 7.98
CA PHE A 6 2.46 12.67 9.37
C PHE A 6 2.20 13.96 10.15
N CYS A 7 1.98 13.85 11.46
CA CYS A 7 1.70 15.01 12.32
C CYS A 7 2.91 15.94 12.53
N CYS A 8 4.14 15.42 12.44
CA CYS A 8 5.40 16.16 12.59
C CYS A 8 6.58 15.32 12.07
N SER A 9 7.81 15.82 12.19
CA SER A 9 9.05 15.10 11.85
C SER A 9 9.47 14.04 12.86
N GLU A 10 8.99 14.08 14.11
CA GLU A 10 9.33 13.13 15.18
C GLU A 10 8.60 11.77 15.07
N ILE A 11 8.50 11.22 13.86
CA ILE A 11 7.95 9.87 13.64
C ILE A 11 9.06 8.85 13.82
N ARG A 12 8.85 7.89 14.73
CA ARG A 12 9.85 6.86 15.05
C ARG A 12 9.28 5.46 14.81
N PRO A 13 10.10 4.50 14.32
CA PRO A 13 9.68 3.12 14.24
C PRO A 13 9.23 2.58 15.61
N TYR A 14 8.15 1.80 15.62
CA TYR A 14 7.64 1.12 16.80
C TYR A 14 7.83 -0.38 16.64
N ARG A 15 8.70 -0.97 17.48
CA ARG A 15 9.13 -2.38 17.41
C ARG A 15 9.70 -2.74 16.02
N PRO A 16 10.84 -2.13 15.62
CA PRO A 16 11.40 -2.32 14.29
C PRO A 16 11.77 -3.80 14.04
N GLN A 17 11.30 -4.34 12.93
CA GLN A 17 11.71 -5.62 12.39
C GLN A 17 12.17 -5.41 10.95
N TYR A 18 13.20 -6.15 10.54
CA TYR A 18 13.63 -6.18 9.14
C TYR A 18 12.70 -7.10 8.36
N LEU A 19 12.11 -6.59 7.27
CA LEU A 19 11.10 -7.31 6.49
C LEU A 19 11.56 -7.50 5.04
N SER A 20 11.04 -8.51 4.37
CA SER A 20 11.37 -8.81 2.96
C SER A 20 11.06 -7.69 1.96
N HIS A 21 10.23 -6.72 2.36
CA HIS A 21 9.79 -5.59 1.53
C HIS A 21 10.32 -4.25 2.06
N GLU A 22 11.44 -4.28 2.78
CA GLU A 22 12.07 -3.11 3.42
C GLU A 22 12.19 -1.91 2.49
N GLY A 23 12.62 -2.14 1.23
CA GLY A 23 12.78 -1.09 0.23
C GLY A 23 11.49 -0.33 -0.10
N MET A 24 10.34 -1.01 -0.09
CA MET A 24 9.04 -0.38 -0.34
C MET A 24 8.63 0.54 0.83
N PHE A 25 8.85 0.08 2.07
CA PHE A 25 8.63 0.90 3.26
C PHE A 25 9.55 2.12 3.28
N THR A 26 10.85 1.93 3.07
CA THR A 26 11.84 3.02 3.10
C THR A 26 11.56 4.06 2.01
N SER A 27 11.20 3.62 0.80
CA SER A 27 10.82 4.52 -0.29
C SER A 27 9.62 5.40 0.10
N PHE A 28 8.55 4.79 0.61
CA PHE A 28 7.36 5.53 1.04
C PHE A 28 7.65 6.48 2.20
N MET A 29 8.35 6.02 3.24
CA MET A 29 8.64 6.84 4.42
C MET A 29 9.54 8.04 4.08
N SER A 30 10.51 7.86 3.17
CA SER A 30 11.37 8.94 2.68
C SER A 30 10.54 10.01 1.96
N TRP A 31 9.66 9.59 1.05
CA TRP A 31 8.76 10.49 0.34
C TRP A 31 7.78 11.21 1.29
N ALA A 32 7.14 10.45 2.18
CA ALA A 32 6.08 10.93 3.07
C ALA A 32 6.58 11.82 4.22
N ALA A 33 7.89 12.06 4.33
CA ALA A 33 8.48 12.86 5.40
C ALA A 33 7.77 14.21 5.59
N PHE A 34 7.52 14.57 6.85
CA PHE A 34 6.91 15.85 7.20
C PHE A 34 7.73 17.02 6.64
N PRO A 35 7.12 18.11 6.11
CA PRO A 35 5.71 18.50 6.20
C PRO A 35 4.81 18.02 5.04
N ARG A 36 5.07 16.86 4.43
CA ARG A 36 4.30 16.43 3.27
C ARG A 36 2.80 16.33 3.55
N GLN A 37 2.04 16.96 2.67
CA GLN A 37 0.59 16.86 2.58
C GLN A 37 0.24 15.98 1.39
N SER A 38 -0.85 15.24 1.53
CA SER A 38 -1.51 14.61 0.40
C SER A 38 -2.84 15.31 0.18
N ALA A 39 -3.15 15.57 -1.07
CA ALA A 39 -4.41 16.17 -1.49
C ALA A 39 -5.07 15.24 -2.47
N ARG A 40 -6.38 15.04 -2.27
CA ARG A 40 -7.26 14.53 -3.30
C ARG A 40 -8.07 15.70 -3.82
N ASP A 41 -8.20 15.79 -5.14
CA ASP A 41 -9.17 16.69 -5.74
C ASP A 41 -10.55 16.32 -5.21
N SER A 42 -11.26 17.34 -4.73
CA SER A 42 -12.56 17.16 -4.04
C SER A 42 -13.70 16.96 -5.05
N THR A 43 -13.39 17.01 -6.34
CA THR A 43 -14.26 16.54 -7.42
C THR A 43 -14.17 15.03 -7.44
N GLY A 44 -15.22 14.37 -6.95
CA GLY A 44 -15.31 12.91 -6.93
C GLY A 44 -14.99 12.31 -8.30
N GLU A 45 -14.42 11.10 -8.25
CA GLU A 45 -14.36 10.16 -9.38
C GLU A 45 -13.34 10.39 -10.50
N THR A 46 -12.20 11.05 -10.27
CA THR A 46 -11.04 10.74 -11.12
C THR A 46 -10.50 9.37 -10.71
N LYS A 47 -11.19 8.32 -11.16
CA LYS A 47 -10.80 6.93 -11.02
C LYS A 47 -9.38 6.78 -11.57
N THR A 48 -8.44 6.39 -10.73
CA THR A 48 -7.08 6.19 -11.19
C THR A 48 -7.03 4.85 -11.89
N ASP A 49 -6.77 4.83 -13.20
CA ASP A 49 -6.66 3.57 -13.95
C ASP A 49 -5.34 2.84 -13.59
N LEU A 50 -5.38 2.12 -12.47
CA LEU A 50 -4.25 1.33 -11.99
C LEU A 50 -3.94 0.13 -12.88
N VAL A 51 -4.88 -0.28 -13.73
CA VAL A 51 -4.65 -1.37 -14.69
C VAL A 51 -3.68 -0.88 -15.76
N HIS A 52 -3.90 0.33 -16.27
CA HIS A 52 -3.01 0.96 -17.23
C HIS A 52 -1.70 1.46 -16.59
N LEU A 53 -1.79 2.12 -15.44
CA LEU A 53 -0.61 2.65 -14.74
C LEU A 53 0.29 1.57 -14.14
N ALA A 54 -0.16 0.32 -14.03
CA ALA A 54 0.60 -0.84 -13.56
C ALA A 54 1.66 -0.53 -12.47
N PRO A 55 1.27 0.05 -11.32
CA PRO A 55 2.23 0.35 -10.26
C PRO A 55 2.76 -0.95 -9.65
N SER A 56 4.04 -0.94 -9.23
CA SER A 56 4.71 -2.15 -8.73
C SER A 56 4.23 -2.61 -7.34
N PHE A 57 3.70 -1.68 -6.54
CA PHE A 57 3.07 -1.93 -5.25
C PHE A 57 2.14 -0.77 -4.90
N ALA A 58 1.35 -0.92 -3.85
CA ALA A 58 0.63 0.17 -3.21
C ALA A 58 0.89 0.16 -1.69
N VAL A 59 0.68 1.30 -1.06
CA VAL A 59 0.88 1.51 0.37
C VAL A 59 -0.43 1.94 1.00
N GLN A 60 -0.80 1.29 2.10
CA GLN A 60 -1.87 1.78 2.97
C GLN A 60 -1.23 2.41 4.21
N LEU A 61 -1.65 3.64 4.52
CA LEU A 61 -1.31 4.33 5.75
C LEU A 61 -2.56 4.44 6.63
N VAL A 62 -2.49 3.82 7.79
CA VAL A 62 -3.50 3.85 8.84
C VAL A 62 -2.99 4.77 9.93
N ARG A 63 -3.80 5.75 10.37
CA ARG A 63 -3.49 6.62 11.51
C ARG A 63 -4.47 6.39 12.63
N GLN A 64 -3.96 6.25 13.85
CA GLN A 64 -4.74 6.11 15.08
C GLN A 64 -4.24 7.09 16.13
N LYS A 65 -5.09 7.41 17.10
CA LYS A 65 -4.70 8.14 18.32
C LYS A 65 -4.68 7.16 19.49
N ASN A 66 -3.59 7.14 20.25
CA ASN A 66 -3.45 6.31 21.46
C ASN A 66 -3.82 4.81 21.30
N TYR A 67 -3.41 4.15 20.21
CA TYR A 67 -3.82 2.77 19.88
C TYR A 67 -5.35 2.54 19.80
N GLY A 68 -6.12 3.61 19.75
CA GLY A 68 -7.58 3.59 19.80
C GLY A 68 -8.21 3.66 18.41
N PRO A 69 -9.29 4.45 18.25
CA PRO A 69 -10.01 4.56 17.00
C PRO A 69 -9.13 4.98 15.82
N LEU A 70 -9.51 4.49 14.64
CA LEU A 70 -8.95 4.90 13.37
C LEU A 70 -9.30 6.37 13.10
N GLU A 71 -8.30 7.21 12.91
CA GLU A 71 -8.48 8.61 12.51
C GLU A 71 -8.47 8.79 11.00
N SER A 72 -7.64 8.03 10.28
CA SER A 72 -7.60 8.08 8.82
C SER A 72 -7.01 6.81 8.23
N LYS A 73 -7.48 6.47 7.04
CA LYS A 73 -6.94 5.40 6.20
C LYS A 73 -6.74 5.97 4.80
N LYS A 74 -5.50 5.96 4.31
CA LYS A 74 -5.12 6.50 3.00
C LYS A 74 -4.35 5.45 2.21
N TYR A 75 -4.42 5.54 0.90
CA TYR A 75 -3.74 4.64 -0.02
C TYR A 75 -2.87 5.42 -0.98
N PHE A 76 -1.71 4.87 -1.30
CA PHE A 76 -0.73 5.53 -2.16
C PHE A 76 -0.15 4.53 -3.15
N ILE A 77 0.15 5.00 -4.36
CA ILE A 77 0.91 4.24 -5.37
C ILE A 77 2.15 5.04 -5.75
N PRO A 78 3.26 4.38 -6.10
CA PRO A 78 4.39 5.06 -6.73
C PRO A 78 4.00 5.55 -8.12
N VAL A 79 4.47 6.74 -8.49
CA VAL A 79 4.27 7.30 -9.85
C VAL A 79 5.25 6.63 -10.81
N GLN A 80 4.75 6.11 -11.94
CA GLN A 80 5.63 5.55 -12.96
C GLN A 80 6.51 6.63 -13.58
N GLY A 81 7.79 6.30 -13.80
CA GLY A 81 8.76 7.20 -14.43
C GLY A 81 9.38 8.25 -13.51
N THR A 82 8.93 8.35 -12.24
CA THR A 82 9.57 9.19 -11.22
C THR A 82 10.06 8.31 -10.07
N THR A 83 11.35 8.44 -9.73
CA THR A 83 11.92 7.66 -8.63
C THR A 83 11.48 8.26 -7.30
N GLY A 84 10.57 7.58 -6.61
CA GLY A 84 10.24 7.89 -5.21
C GLY A 84 9.12 8.89 -5.00
N ASP A 85 8.38 9.29 -6.04
CA ASP A 85 7.13 10.04 -5.87
C ASP A 85 5.93 9.10 -5.75
N PHE A 86 4.94 9.53 -4.97
CA PHE A 86 3.70 8.81 -4.76
C PHE A 86 2.49 9.72 -4.94
N VAL A 87 1.35 9.13 -5.27
CA VAL A 87 0.04 9.80 -5.35
C VAL A 87 -0.98 9.08 -4.50
N GLU A 88 -1.91 9.82 -3.91
CA GLU A 88 -3.00 9.26 -3.11
C GLU A 88 -4.10 8.71 -4.03
N VAL A 89 -4.56 7.48 -3.78
CA VAL A 89 -5.62 6.78 -4.55
C VAL A 89 -6.75 6.32 -3.63
N VAL A 90 -7.86 5.85 -4.21
CA VAL A 90 -8.94 5.20 -3.44
C VAL A 90 -8.70 3.70 -3.28
N GLU A 91 -9.28 3.15 -2.23
CA GLU A 91 -9.35 1.71 -2.00
C GLU A 91 -10.01 0.98 -3.18
N ASP A 92 -11.08 1.53 -3.74
CA ASP A 92 -11.80 0.96 -4.86
C ASP A 92 -10.92 0.76 -6.11
N ASP A 93 -9.97 1.68 -6.35
CA ASP A 93 -9.02 1.58 -7.48
C ASP A 93 -8.11 0.36 -7.26
N LEU A 94 -7.63 0.16 -6.03
CA LEU A 94 -6.81 -1.00 -5.66
C LEU A 94 -7.57 -2.31 -5.82
N ILE A 95 -8.84 -2.36 -5.36
CA ILE A 95 -9.70 -3.53 -5.48
C ILE A 95 -9.91 -3.88 -6.96
N GLN A 96 -10.23 -2.89 -7.78
CA GLN A 96 -10.50 -3.10 -9.20
C GLN A 96 -9.26 -3.56 -10.00
N ALA A 97 -8.06 -3.15 -9.57
CA ALA A 97 -6.81 -3.60 -10.15
C ALA A 97 -6.23 -4.88 -9.50
N ASN A 98 -7.00 -5.54 -8.64
CA ASN A 98 -6.64 -6.78 -7.93
C ASN A 98 -5.37 -6.67 -7.07
N PHE A 99 -5.19 -5.52 -6.40
CA PHE A 99 -4.16 -5.36 -5.37
C PHE A 99 -4.60 -6.06 -4.08
N GLN A 100 -3.72 -6.90 -3.55
CA GLN A 100 -3.97 -7.65 -2.31
C GLN A 100 -2.96 -7.24 -1.24
N LYS A 101 -3.44 -7.11 0.00
CA LYS A 101 -2.61 -6.81 1.16
C LYS A 101 -1.62 -7.95 1.38
N LEU A 102 -0.33 -7.63 1.42
CA LEU A 102 0.70 -8.58 1.79
C LEU A 102 0.68 -8.79 3.32
N ASN A 103 1.14 -9.96 3.76
CA ASN A 103 1.36 -10.22 5.19
C ASN A 103 2.65 -9.54 5.70
N THR A 104 2.77 -8.23 5.47
CA THR A 104 3.90 -7.40 5.94
C THR A 104 3.40 -6.00 6.28
N TYR A 105 3.81 -5.51 7.44
CA TYR A 105 3.43 -4.19 7.94
C TYR A 105 4.52 -3.60 8.82
N LYS A 106 4.54 -2.28 8.95
CA LYS A 106 5.41 -1.56 9.89
C LYS A 106 4.63 -0.55 10.68
N ASN A 107 4.96 -0.48 11.96
CA ASN A 107 4.37 0.49 12.88
C ASN A 107 5.34 1.62 13.16
N TYR A 108 4.78 2.82 13.27
CA TYR A 108 5.48 4.02 13.67
C TYR A 108 4.65 4.76 14.70
N LYS A 109 5.31 5.56 15.54
CA LYS A 109 4.65 6.38 16.55
C LYS A 109 5.21 7.79 16.59
N CYS A 110 4.35 8.72 17.00
CA CYS A 110 4.72 10.05 17.42
C CYS A 110 4.32 10.20 18.89
N GLU A 111 5.30 10.32 19.78
CA GLU A 111 5.04 10.50 21.21
C GLU A 111 4.50 11.91 21.51
N VAL A 112 4.96 12.92 20.76
CA VAL A 112 4.56 14.33 20.96
C VAL A 112 3.06 14.55 20.74
N HIS A 113 2.47 13.84 19.78
CA HIS A 113 1.06 14.02 19.39
C HIS A 113 0.19 12.79 19.69
N ASP A 114 0.76 11.79 20.38
CA ASP A 114 0.09 10.53 20.72
C ASP A 114 -0.56 9.85 19.49
N LYS A 115 0.21 9.78 18.40
CA LYS A 115 -0.22 9.19 17.12
C LYS A 115 0.48 7.88 16.85
N PHE A 116 -0.28 6.93 16.33
CA PHE A 116 0.21 5.66 15.82
C PHE A 116 -0.09 5.54 14.33
N TYR A 117 0.87 4.98 13.61
CA TYR A 117 0.79 4.80 12.17
C TYR A 117 1.13 3.35 11.85
N GLU A 118 0.24 2.69 11.13
CA GLU A 118 0.52 1.38 10.51
C GLU A 118 0.65 1.58 9.00
N VAL A 119 1.78 1.12 8.46
CA VAL A 119 2.09 1.13 7.04
C VAL A 119 2.00 -0.30 6.55
N ASN A 120 1.15 -0.56 5.57
CA ASN A 120 0.97 -1.88 4.95
C ASN A 120 1.30 -1.82 3.47
N ILE A 121 1.75 -2.94 2.91
CA ILE A 121 2.05 -3.08 1.48
C ILE A 121 0.99 -3.92 0.80
N TYR A 122 0.61 -3.50 -0.40
CA TYR A 122 -0.26 -4.22 -1.31
C TYR A 122 0.50 -4.49 -2.61
N GLN A 123 0.24 -5.61 -3.25
CA GLN A 123 0.74 -5.91 -4.60
C GLN A 123 -0.37 -6.48 -5.46
N LYS A 124 -0.27 -6.23 -6.76
CA LYS A 124 -1.13 -6.87 -7.76
C LYS A 124 -0.75 -8.33 -7.91
N ASP A 125 -1.75 -9.21 -7.88
CA ASP A 125 -1.60 -10.66 -8.13
C ASP A 125 -0.38 -11.28 -7.41
N PRO A 126 -0.22 -11.09 -6.07
CA PRO A 126 0.99 -11.54 -5.40
C PRO A 126 1.06 -13.06 -5.46
N VAL A 127 1.97 -13.58 -6.30
CA VAL A 127 2.25 -15.01 -6.34
C VAL A 127 2.82 -15.38 -4.98
N ASN A 128 2.06 -16.15 -4.20
CA ASN A 128 2.50 -16.66 -2.93
C ASN A 128 3.63 -17.66 -3.17
N LYS A 129 4.88 -17.18 -3.28
CA LYS A 129 6.06 -18.02 -3.59
C LYS A 129 6.29 -19.12 -2.54
N HIS A 130 5.67 -19.00 -1.36
CA HIS A 130 5.67 -20.04 -0.34
C HIS A 130 4.72 -21.21 -0.63
N HIS A 131 3.74 -21.04 -1.52
CA HIS A 131 2.84 -22.11 -1.98
C HIS A 131 3.06 -22.41 -3.47
N TRP A 132 4.28 -22.83 -3.84
CA TRP A 132 4.52 -23.36 -5.19
C TRP A 132 3.78 -24.69 -5.47
N ARG A 133 2.98 -25.19 -4.52
CA ARG A 133 2.29 -26.49 -4.60
C ARG A 133 0.76 -26.49 -4.48
N ALA A 134 0.09 -25.36 -4.64
CA ALA A 134 -1.38 -25.34 -4.50
C ALA A 134 -2.17 -24.93 -5.75
N THR A 135 -1.56 -24.77 -6.93
CA THR A 135 -2.33 -24.72 -8.20
C THR A 135 -1.47 -25.14 -9.39
N LEU A 136 -1.04 -26.40 -9.42
CA LEU A 136 -0.91 -27.12 -10.70
C LEU A 136 -2.33 -27.42 -11.21
N ALA A 137 -3.12 -26.39 -11.51
CA ALA A 137 -4.24 -26.58 -12.42
C ALA A 137 -3.62 -26.61 -13.81
N ARG A 138 -3.18 -27.80 -14.22
CA ARG A 138 -2.91 -28.10 -15.63
C ARG A 138 -4.13 -27.68 -16.43
N PRO A 139 -4.04 -26.84 -17.47
CA PRO A 139 -4.94 -26.99 -18.59
C PRO A 139 -4.44 -28.23 -19.34
N ALA A 140 -4.91 -29.42 -18.94
CA ALA A 140 -4.89 -30.54 -19.87
C ALA A 140 -6.03 -30.26 -20.87
N ARG A 141 -5.69 -29.51 -21.91
CA ARG A 141 -6.48 -29.53 -23.14
C ARG A 141 -6.33 -30.94 -23.73
N ASP A 142 -7.47 -31.45 -24.18
CA ASP A 142 -7.66 -32.58 -25.10
C ASP A 142 -7.49 -34.00 -24.53
N ILE A 143 -8.60 -34.58 -24.07
CA ILE A 143 -8.88 -36.00 -24.32
C ILE A 143 -10.11 -36.04 -25.23
N ASP A 144 -9.85 -36.29 -26.51
CA ASP A 144 -10.87 -36.65 -27.49
C ASP A 144 -11.37 -38.07 -27.15
N LEU A 145 -12.65 -38.21 -26.82
CA LEU A 145 -13.31 -39.52 -26.79
C LEU A 145 -14.09 -39.68 -28.09
N GLY A 146 -13.35 -40.02 -29.15
CA GLY A 146 -13.89 -40.42 -30.44
C GLY A 146 -13.94 -41.94 -30.57
N GLN A 147 -15.19 -42.43 -30.71
CA GLN A 147 -15.69 -43.77 -31.10
C GLN A 147 -15.44 -44.97 -30.18
#